data_AF-A0A2I0QIC9-F1
#
_entry.id   AF-A0A2I0QIC9-F1
#
_cell.length_a   1.000
_cell.length_b   1.000
_cell.length_c   1.000
_cell.angle_alpha   90.00
_cell.angle_beta   90.00
_cell.angle_gamma   90.00
#
_symmetry.space_group_name_H-M   'P 1'
#
loop_
_entity.id
_entity.type
_entity.pdbx_description
1 polymer ?
#
loop_
_entity_poly.entity_id
_entity_poly.type
_entity_poly.pdbx_seq_one_letter_code
_entity_poly.pdbx_strand_id
1 'polypeptide(L)'
;MKVVMDANVLISILISVRGSKRKLLFSSEVDAFSPDRLLLEVGKHWKEIHDKSELSEEELEASFSLIRKQVNVVPLDEYRSNLSRAKDV
;
A
#
# COMPACT_ATOMS: atom_id res chain seq x y z
N MET A 1 4.21 7.28 14.82
CA MET A 1 5.34 6.37 14.53
C MET A 1 5.55 6.29 13.03
N LYS A 2 6.79 6.34 12.53
CA LYS A 2 7.05 6.16 11.10
C LYS A 2 7.18 4.69 10.77
N VAL A 3 6.48 4.22 9.73
CA VAL A 3 6.54 2.83 9.28
C VAL A 3 6.74 2.76 7.78
N VAL A 4 7.47 1.74 7.32
CA VAL A 4 7.53 1.39 5.89
C VAL A 4 6.45 0.35 5.63
N MET A 5 5.55 0.64 4.70
CA MET A 5 4.46 -0.24 4.32
C MET A 5 4.87 -1.10 3.13
N ASP A 6 4.74 -2.41 3.29
CA ASP A 6 4.94 -3.40 2.22
C ASP A 6 3.68 -3.52 1.33
N ALA A 7 3.87 -3.99 0.09
CA ALA A 7 2.80 -4.28 -0.87
C ALA A 7 1.79 -5.26 -0.30
N ASN A 8 2.25 -6.31 0.37
CA ASN A 8 1.38 -7.30 1.01
C ASN A 8 0.49 -6.69 2.11
N VAL A 9 1.00 -5.70 2.85
CA VAL A 9 0.21 -4.99 3.86
C VAL A 9 -0.89 -4.20 3.19
N LEU A 10 -0.57 -3.43 2.15
CA LEU A 10 -1.55 -2.68 1.37
C LEU A 10 -2.61 -3.60 0.73
N ILE A 11 -2.19 -4.68 0.09
CA ILE A 11 -3.07 -5.70 -0.50
C ILE A 11 -4.01 -6.26 0.57
N SER A 12 -3.49 -6.60 1.75
CA SER A 12 -4.33 -7.10 2.85
C SER A 12 -5.34 -6.07 3.37
N ILE A 13 -5.01 -4.77 3.33
CA ILE A 13 -5.91 -3.68 3.70
C ILE A 13 -7.02 -3.51 2.65
N LEU A 14 -6.69 -3.64 1.36
CA LEU A 14 -7.66 -3.59 0.26
C LEU A 14 -8.64 -4.76 0.31
N ILE A 15 -8.13 -5.98 0.58
CA ILE A 15 -8.95 -7.18 0.74
C ILE A 15 -9.83 -7.09 2.01
N SER A 16 -9.30 -6.58 3.11
CA SER A 16 -10.01 -6.52 4.41
C SER A 16 -10.36 -5.09 4.83
N VAL A 17 -11.44 -4.57 4.24
CA VAL A 17 -11.93 -3.19 4.43
C VAL A 17 -12.31 -2.86 5.88
N ARG A 18 -12.55 -3.86 6.73
CA ARG A 18 -12.89 -3.69 8.16
C ARG A 18 -11.76 -4.13 9.11
N GLY A 19 -10.59 -4.48 8.58
CA GLY A 19 -9.45 -4.98 9.35
C GLY A 19 -8.79 -3.93 10.25
N SER A 20 -8.13 -4.40 11.31
CA SER A 20 -7.39 -3.55 12.25
C SER A 20 -6.27 -2.76 11.58
N LYS A 21 -5.61 -3.34 10.56
CA LYS A 21 -4.57 -2.66 9.77
C LYS A 21 -5.08 -1.40 9.07
N ARG A 22 -6.30 -1.45 8.53
CA ARG A 22 -6.93 -0.29 7.89
C ARG A 22 -7.22 0.79 8.93
N LYS A 23 -7.80 0.41 10.07
CA LYS A 23 -8.05 1.36 11.17
C LYS A 23 -6.76 2.05 11.64
N LEU A 24 -5.68 1.30 11.79
CA LEU A 24 -4.38 1.83 12.16
C LEU A 24 -3.84 2.80 11.10
N LEU A 25 -3.96 2.46 9.82
CA LEU A 25 -3.51 3.33 8.72
C LEU A 25 -4.25 4.68 8.68
N PHE A 26 -5.54 4.69 9.00
CA PHE A 26 -6.35 5.92 9.08
C PHE A 26 -6.33 6.58 10.47
N SER A 27 -5.54 6.05 11.41
CA SER A 27 -5.32 6.68 12.72
C SER A 27 -4.20 7.73 12.62
N SER A 28 -4.13 8.65 13.58
CA SER A 28 -3.00 9.58 13.70
C SER A 28 -1.75 8.96 14.33
N GLU A 29 -1.78 7.66 14.64
CA GLU A 29 -0.69 6.98 15.35
C GLU A 29 0.47 6.59 14.42
N VAL A 30 0.20 6.45 13.13
CA VAL A 30 1.13 5.91 12.14
C VAL A 30 1.29 6.86 10.95
N ASP A 31 2.54 7.12 10.60
CA ASP A 31 2.95 7.88 9.43
C ASP A 31 3.57 6.88 8.44
N ALA A 32 2.78 6.46 7.44
CA ALA A 32 3.13 5.36 6.55
C ALA A 32 3.91 5.85 5.32
N PHE A 33 5.02 5.18 5.02
CA PHE A 33 5.86 5.46 3.86
C PHE A 33 5.93 4.24 2.96
N SER A 34 6.03 4.45 1.66
CA SER A 34 6.26 3.37 0.72
C SER A 34 6.96 3.84 -0.54
N PRO A 35 7.84 3.02 -1.15
CA PRO A 35 8.30 3.25 -2.52
C PRO A 35 7.14 3.34 -3.52
N ASP A 36 7.29 4.16 -4.56
CA ASP A 36 6.37 4.24 -5.71
C ASP A 36 6.10 2.89 -6.38
N ARG A 37 7.08 1.99 -6.32
CA ARG A 37 7.00 0.60 -6.80
C ARG A 37 5.83 -0.18 -6.21
N LEU A 38 5.36 0.18 -5.02
CA LEU A 38 4.17 -0.42 -4.38
C LEU A 38 2.94 -0.35 -5.28
N LEU A 39 2.77 0.73 -6.03
CA LEU A 39 1.63 0.92 -6.93
C LEU A 39 1.65 -0.10 -8.09
N LEU A 40 2.84 -0.50 -8.54
CA LEU A 40 2.99 -1.53 -9.57
C LEU A 40 2.57 -2.90 -9.06
N GLU A 41 2.84 -3.22 -7.78
CA GLU A 41 2.45 -4.50 -7.19
C GLU A 41 0.93 -4.59 -7.04
N VAL A 42 0.28 -3.53 -6.58
CA VAL A 42 -1.19 -3.48 -6.51
C VAL A 42 -1.81 -3.68 -7.89
N GLY A 43 -1.28 -3.02 -8.92
CA GLY A 43 -1.76 -3.20 -10.30
C GLY A 43 -1.61 -4.63 -10.81
N LYS A 44 -0.48 -5.29 -10.53
CA LYS A 44 -0.25 -6.70 -10.92
C LYS A 44 -1.22 -7.68 -10.27
N HIS A 45 -1.62 -7.40 -9.03
CA HIS A 45 -2.51 -8.25 -8.24
C HIS A 45 -3.96 -7.76 -8.27
N TRP A 46 -4.31 -6.75 -9.08
CA TRP A 46 -5.61 -6.07 -9.01
C TRP A 46 -6.80 -7.02 -9.11
N LYS A 47 -6.79 -7.93 -10.10
CA LYS A 47 -7.84 -8.93 -10.27
C LYS A 47 -8.01 -9.82 -9.04
N GLU A 48 -6.90 -10.27 -8.46
CA GLU A 48 -6.91 -11.11 -7.26
C GLU A 48 -7.44 -10.35 -6.04
N ILE A 49 -7.10 -9.06 -5.91
CA ILE A 49 -7.61 -8.18 -4.86
C ILE A 49 -9.12 -8.00 -5.02
N HIS A 50 -9.58 -7.69 -6.23
CA HIS A 50 -11.00 -7.56 -6.56
C HIS A 50 -11.77 -8.82 -6.18
N ASP A 51 -11.34 -9.98 -6.67
CA ASP A 51 -11.97 -11.28 -6.41
C ASP A 51 -12.03 -11.63 -4.92
N LYS A 52 -11.05 -11.18 -4.11
CA LYS A 52 -10.97 -11.46 -2.67
C LYS A 52 -11.62 -10.41 -1.77
N SER A 53 -11.80 -9.19 -2.27
CA SER A 53 -12.29 -8.05 -1.47
C SER A 53 -13.81 -8.03 -1.32
N GLU A 54 -14.53 -8.74 -2.19
CA GLU A 54 -16.00 -8.69 -2.32
C GLU A 54 -16.54 -7.27 -2.58
N LEU A 55 -15.68 -6.35 -3.06
CA LEU A 55 -16.04 -5.00 -3.48
C LEU A 55 -16.35 -4.96 -4.97
N SER A 56 -17.17 -3.99 -5.39
CA SER A 56 -17.23 -3.61 -6.80
C SER A 56 -15.90 -2.97 -7.25
N GLU A 57 -15.66 -2.94 -8.55
CA GLU A 57 -14.50 -2.26 -9.13
C GLU A 57 -14.41 -0.79 -8.67
N GLU A 58 -15.54 -0.08 -8.69
CA GLU A 58 -15.66 1.33 -8.28
C GLU A 58 -15.35 1.52 -6.79
N GLU A 59 -15.83 0.61 -5.94
CA GLU A 59 -15.56 0.63 -4.50
C GLU A 59 -14.08 0.34 -4.20
N LEU A 60 -13.48 -0.60 -4.93
CA LEU A 60 -12.09 -0.95 -4.78
C LEU A 60 -11.17 0.20 -5.24
N GLU A 61 -11.45 0.81 -6.38
CA GLU A 61 -10.75 2.01 -6.86
C GLU A 61 -10.85 3.16 -5.86
N ALA A 62 -12.05 3.42 -5.32
CA ALA A 62 -12.25 4.44 -4.29
C ALA A 62 -11.45 4.12 -3.01
N SER A 63 -11.46 2.86 -2.55
CA SER A 63 -10.70 2.42 -1.39
C SER A 63 -9.19 2.60 -1.61
N PHE A 64 -8.69 2.20 -2.77
CA PHE A 64 -7.28 2.36 -3.13
C PHE A 64 -6.86 3.84 -3.20
N SER A 65 -7.70 4.69 -3.79
CA SER A 65 -7.48 6.14 -3.84
C SER A 65 -7.41 6.76 -2.43
N LEU A 66 -8.28 6.34 -1.51
CA LEU A 66 -8.25 6.80 -0.12
C LEU A 66 -6.97 6.37 0.61
N ILE A 67 -6.57 5.11 0.46
CA ILE A 67 -5.35 4.59 1.08
C ILE A 67 -4.11 5.31 0.53
N ARG A 68 -4.06 5.53 -0.78
CA ARG A 68 -2.94 6.24 -1.42
C ARG A 68 -2.75 7.66 -0.88
N LYS A 69 -3.82 8.32 -0.43
CA LYS A 69 -3.74 9.65 0.22
C LYS A 69 -3.19 9.61 1.65
N GLN A 70 -3.23 8.46 2.32
CA GLN A 70 -2.69 8.26 3.68
C GLN A 70 -1.24 7.78 3.68
N VAL A 71 -0.69 7.44 2.51
CA VAL A 71 0.65 6.86 2.39
C VAL A 71 1.56 7.87 1.71
N ASN A 72 2.66 8.20 2.37
CA ASN A 72 3.73 9.01 1.79
C ASN A 72 4.49 8.15 0.78
N VAL A 73 4.18 8.35 -0.50
CA VAL A 73 4.87 7.66 -1.59
C VAL A 73 6.21 8.33 -1.86
N VAL A 74 7.29 7.56 -1.70
CA VAL A 74 8.67 7.99 -1.96
C VAL A 74 9.02 7.63 -3.40
N PRO A 75 9.38 8.59 -4.26
CA PRO A 75 9.79 8.34 -5.64
C PRO A 75 11.11 7.58 -5.75
N LEU A 76 11.28 6.79 -6.81
CA LEU A 76 12.50 6.04 -7.09
C LEU A 76 13.79 6.86 -6.95
N ASP A 77 13.79 8.09 -7.44
CA ASP A 77 15.00 8.93 -7.45
C ASP A 77 15.51 9.28 -6.05
N GLU A 78 14.65 9.28 -5.03
CA GLU A 78 15.05 9.52 -3.64
C GLU A 78 15.80 8.34 -3.01
N TYR A 79 15.55 7.11 -3.45
CA TYR A 79 16.16 5.91 -2.86
C TYR A 79 17.00 5.07 -3.83
N ARG A 80 17.10 5.47 -5.10
CA ARG A 80 17.84 4.76 -6.15
C ARG A 80 19.28 4.44 -5.74
N SER A 81 19.96 5.40 -5.11
CA SER A 81 21.36 5.25 -4.67
C SER A 81 21.54 4.19 -3.57
N ASN A 82 20.46 3.87 -2.83
CA ASN A 82 20.45 2.87 -1.77
C ASN A 82 20.06 1.46 -2.27
N LEU A 83 19.55 1.32 -3.50
CA LEU A 83 19.08 0.04 -4.04
C LEU A 83 20.18 -1.03 -4.11
N SER A 84 21.42 -0.63 -4.38
CA SER A 84 22.56 -1.56 -4.41
C SER A 84 22.76 -2.26 -3.06
N ARG A 85 22.52 -1.55 -1.95
CA ARG A 85 22.65 -2.07 -0.58
C ARG A 85 21.49 -2.99 -0.18
N ALA A 86 20.38 -2.95 -0.91
CA ALA A 86 19.19 -3.76 -0.62
C ALA A 86 19.28 -5.18 -1.22
N LYS A 87 20.19 -5.43 -2.17
CA LYS A 87 20.35 -6.75 -2.82
C LYS A 87 21.09 -7.77 -1.95
N ASP A 88 21.67 -7.33 -0.84
CA ASP A 88 22.49 -8.15 0.05
C ASP A 88 21.72 -8.65 1.29
N VAL A 89 20.38 -8.54 1.28
CA VAL A 89 19.48 -8.94 2.38
C VAL A 89 18.54 -10.04 1.92
#